data_AF-A0A109DC93-F1
#
_entry.id   AF-A0A109DC93-F1
#
_cell.length_a   1.000
_cell.length_b   1.000
_cell.length_c   1.000
_cell.angle_alpha   90.00
_cell.angle_beta   90.00
_cell.angle_gamma   90.00
#
_symmetry.space_group_name_H-M   'P 1'
#
loop_
_entity.id
_entity.type
_entity.pdbx_description
1 polymer ?
#
loop_
_entity_poly.entity_id
_entity_poly.type
_entity_poly.pdbx_seq_one_letter_code
_entity_poly.pdbx_strand_id
1 'polypeptide(L)' 'MKTTIFLFHPDLKESSVNQALIKNITIEVRNIYELYPDETINIKAEQDALLRSDRIVFQFPMYWYSVPPTYEKMV' A
#
# COMPACT_ATOMS: atom_id res chain seq x y z
N MET A 1 7.73 12.68 -13.17
CA MET A 1 6.75 11.59 -13.05
C MET A 1 6.79 11.07 -11.62
N LYS A 2 5.83 11.46 -10.79
CA LYS A 2 5.67 11.03 -9.40
C LYS A 2 5.03 9.63 -9.36
N THR A 3 5.75 8.66 -8.80
CA THR A 3 5.23 7.31 -8.56
C THR A 3 4.93 7.13 -7.08
N THR A 4 3.79 6.54 -6.76
CA THR A 4 3.38 6.23 -5.38
C THR A 4 3.01 4.76 -5.28
N ILE A 5 3.57 4.06 -4.30
CA ILE A 5 3.27 2.67 -3.98
C ILE A 5 2.24 2.65 -2.84
N PHE A 6 1.12 2.00 -3.06
CA PHE A 6 0.15 1.65 -2.03
C PHE A 6 0.39 0.19 -1.64
N LEU A 7 0.97 0.01 -0.46
CA LEU A 7 1.41 -1.28 0.05
C LEU A 7 0.39 -1.84 1.03
N PHE A 8 -0.14 -3.02 0.71
CA PHE A 8 -1.10 -3.74 1.52
C PHE A 8 -0.46 -5.03 2.01
N HIS A 9 0.21 -4.98 3.16
CA HIS A 9 0.78 -6.16 3.81
C HIS A 9 0.47 -6.14 5.31
N PRO A 10 -0.29 -7.10 5.85
CA PRO A 10 -0.71 -7.10 7.26
C PRO A 10 0.46 -7.04 8.25
N ASP A 11 1.52 -7.81 7.98
CA ASP A 11 2.75 -7.78 8.76
C ASP A 11 3.96 -7.63 7.85
N LEU A 12 4.30 -6.39 7.51
CA LEU A 12 5.42 -6.11 6.62
C LEU A 12 6.78 -6.48 7.24
N LYS A 13 6.90 -6.49 8.57
CA LYS A 13 8.17 -6.78 9.27
C LYS A 13 8.60 -8.23 9.07
N GLU A 14 7.62 -9.13 9.06
CA GLU A 14 7.83 -10.55 8.80
C GLU A 14 7.84 -10.90 7.30
N SER A 15 7.64 -9.92 6.41
CA SER A 15 7.61 -10.15 4.96
C SER A 15 9.00 -10.20 4.35
N SER A 16 9.41 -11.32 3.78
CA SER A 16 10.69 -11.42 3.06
C SER A 16 10.67 -10.65 1.73
N VAL A 17 9.67 -10.90 0.89
CA VAL A 17 9.61 -10.36 -0.48
C VAL A 17 9.18 -8.89 -0.50
N ASN A 18 8.07 -8.54 0.16
CA ASN A 18 7.55 -7.17 0.06
C ASN A 18 8.48 -6.16 0.73
N GLN A 19 9.11 -6.53 1.85
CA GLN A 19 10.12 -5.70 2.49
C GLN A 19 11.33 -5.52 1.59
N ALA A 20 11.83 -6.58 0.95
CA ALA A 20 12.95 -6.49 0.03
C ALA A 20 12.66 -5.56 -1.16
N LEU A 21 11.43 -5.61 -1.70
CA LEU A 21 11.00 -4.76 -2.81
C LEU A 21 11.00 -3.27 -2.45
N ILE A 22 10.63 -2.90 -1.21
CA ILE A 22 10.57 -1.49 -0.79
C ILE A 22 11.86 -0.98 -0.13
N LYS A 23 12.77 -1.87 0.29
CA LYS A 23 13.92 -1.56 1.17
C LYS A 23 14.78 -0.38 0.70
N ASN A 24 15.00 -0.26 -0.61
CA ASN A 24 15.87 0.76 -1.21
C ASN A 24 15.12 1.72 -2.14
N ILE A 25 13.79 1.75 -2.05
CA ILE A 25 12.97 2.64 -2.85
C ILE A 25 12.95 4.03 -2.20
N THR A 26 13.16 5.07 -3.02
CA THR A 26 13.13 6.47 -2.58
C THR A 26 11.82 7.20 -2.92
N ILE A 27 10.88 6.51 -3.59
CA ILE A 27 9.56 7.07 -3.93
C ILE A 27 8.58 6.93 -2.76
N GLU A 28 7.43 7.61 -2.83
CA GLU A 28 6.41 7.57 -1.78
C GLU A 28 5.85 6.14 -1.64
N VAL A 29 5.98 5.55 -0.45
CA VAL A 29 5.38 4.26 -0.08
C VAL A 29 4.36 4.52 1.02
N ARG A 30 3.10 4.20 0.73
CA ARG A 30 1.97 4.29 1.66
C ARG A 30 1.66 2.89 2.17
N ASN A 31 2.22 2.54 3.33
CA ASN A 31 1.95 1.28 4.00
C ASN A 31 0.60 1.35 4.71
N ILE A 32 -0.44 0.80 4.08
CA ILE A 32 -1.83 1.01 4.51
C ILE A 32 -2.11 0.42 5.90
N TYR A 33 -1.54 -0.76 6.20
CA TYR A 33 -1.71 -1.39 7.52
C TYR A 33 -0.98 -0.63 8.64
N GLU A 34 0.07 0.11 8.32
CA GLU A 34 0.78 0.95 9.30
C GLU A 34 0.13 2.32 9.47
N LEU A 35 -0.43 2.89 8.39
CA LEU A 35 -1.16 4.16 8.45
C LEU A 35 -2.53 4.02 9.14
N TYR A 36 -3.19 2.87 8.97
CA TYR A 36 -4.53 2.60 9.49
C TYR A 36 -4.57 1.26 10.24
N PRO A 37 -3.89 1.14 11.40
CA PRO A 37 -3.85 -0.09 12.18
C PRO A 37 -5.22 -0.47 12.78
N ASP A 38 -6.12 0.50 12.91
CA ASP A 38 -7.50 0.35 13.34
C ASP A 38 -8.50 0.17 12.17
N GLU A 39 -7.99 0.10 10.94
CA GLU A 39 -8.75 0.05 9.70
C GLU A 39 -9.66 1.26 9.43
N THR A 40 -9.50 2.38 10.15
CA THR A 40 -10.25 3.62 9.91
C THR A 40 -9.57 4.46 8.82
N ILE A 41 -9.85 4.13 7.56
CA ILE A 41 -9.17 4.75 6.41
C ILE A 41 -9.59 6.21 6.21
N ASN A 42 -8.62 7.11 6.10
CA ASN A 42 -8.86 8.49 5.70
C ASN A 42 -8.97 8.59 4.16
N ILE A 43 -10.19 8.44 3.66
CA ILE A 43 -10.51 8.46 2.23
C ILE A 43 -9.95 9.70 1.52
N LYS A 44 -10.09 10.89 2.14
CA LYS A 44 -9.66 12.15 1.51
C LYS A 44 -8.15 12.21 1.33
N ALA A 45 -7.40 11.78 2.34
CA ALA A 45 -5.94 11.73 2.27
C ALA A 45 -5.44 10.80 1.14
N GLU A 46 -6.08 9.63 0.98
CA GLU A 46 -5.70 8.68 -0.07
C GLU A 46 -6.10 9.17 -1.46
N GLN A 47 -7.29 9.77 -1.62
CA GLN A 47 -7.69 10.43 -2.87
C GLN A 47 -6.72 11.54 -3.28
N ASP A 48 -6.31 12.38 -2.33
CA ASP A 48 -5.34 13.44 -2.60
C ASP A 48 -3.94 12.88 -2.92
N ALA A 49 -3.57 11.71 -2.38
CA ALA A 49 -2.34 11.01 -2.76
C ALA A 49 -2.43 10.45 -4.18
N LEU A 50 -3.56 9.83 -4.55
CA LEU A 50 -3.83 9.32 -5.90
C LEU A 50 -3.77 10.45 -6.94
N LEU A 51 -4.46 11.57 -6.70
CA LEU A 51 -4.50 12.72 -7.61
C LEU A 51 -3.14 13.38 -7.83
N ARG A 52 -2.24 13.31 -6.85
CA ARG A 52 -0.86 13.83 -6.96
C ARG A 52 0.09 12.87 -7.67
N SER A 53 -0.33 11.64 -7.97
CA SER A 53 0.54 10.58 -8.49
C SER A 53 0.36 10.43 -10.00
N ASP A 54 1.45 10.48 -10.76
CA ASP A 54 1.44 10.18 -12.20
C ASP A 54 1.41 8.67 -12.46
N ARG A 55 1.96 7.87 -11.52
CA ARG A 55 1.95 6.42 -11.56
C ARG A 55 1.58 5.85 -10.20
N ILE A 56 0.62 4.94 -10.20
CA ILE A 56 0.12 4.27 -9.01
C ILE A 56 0.54 2.80 -9.08
N VAL A 57 1.14 2.28 -8.02
CA VAL A 57 1.53 0.87 -7.89
C VAL A 57 0.80 0.29 -6.69
N PHE A 58 0.01 -0.75 -6.91
CA PHE A 58 -0.57 -1.55 -5.84
C PHE A 58 0.35 -2.73 -5.57
N GLN A 59 0.91 -2.80 -4.36
CA GLN A 59 1.81 -3.86 -3.95
C GLN A 59 1.18 -4.63 -2.79
N PHE A 60 1.06 -5.94 -2.93
CA PHE A 60 0.48 -6.82 -1.92
C PHE A 60 0.96 -8.26 -2.10
N PRO A 61 0.96 -9.09 -1.04
CA PRO A 61 1.07 -10.52 -1.20
C PRO A 61 -0.23 -11.04 -1.82
N MET A 62 -0.12 -11.99 -2.75
CA MET A 62 -1.30 -12.66 -3.29
C MET A 62 -1.84 -13.64 -2.25
N TYR A 63 -3.07 -13.42 -1.80
CA TYR A 63 -3.79 -14.31 -0.88
C TYR A 63 -4.98 -14.91 -1.60
N TRP A 64 -5.06 -16.23 -1.68
CA TRP A 64 -6.17 -16.95 -2.32
C TRP A 64 -6.49 -16.50 -3.75
N TYR A 65 -5.45 -16.28 -4.56
CA TYR A 65 -5.58 -15.72 -5.92
C TYR A 65 -6.23 -14.32 -5.97
N SER A 66 -6.25 -13.63 -4.83
CA SER A 66 -6.80 -12.30 -4.64
C SER A 66 -5.83 -11.41 -3.86
N VAL A 67 -6.34 -10.25 -3.48
CA VAL A 67 -5.74 -9.21 -2.65
C VAL A 67 -6.03 -9.43 -1.17
N PRO A 68 -5.30 -8.78 -0.25
CA PRO A 68 -5.66 -8.75 1.17
C PRO A 68 -7.01 -8.05 1.41
N PRO A 69 -7.77 -8.41 2.47
CA PRO A 69 -9.11 -7.85 2.73
C PRO A 69 -9.16 -6.32 2.84
N THR A 70 -8.12 -5.70 3.41
CA THR A 70 -8.04 -4.24 3.54
C THR A 70 -7.91 -3.54 2.20
N TYR A 71 -7.38 -4.21 1.17
CA TYR A 71 -7.40 -3.69 -0.20
C TYR A 71 -8.84 -3.62 -0.72
N GLU A 72 -9.63 -4.69 -0.57
CA GLU A 72 -11.01 -4.72 -1.07
C GLU A 72 -11.89 -3.64 -0.43
N LYS A 73 -11.64 -3.28 0.84
CA LYS A 73 -12.34 -2.19 1.53
C LYS A 73 -12.07 -0.80 0.93
N MET A 74 -10.97 -0.64 0.19
CA MET A 74 -10.53 0.65 -0.36
C MET A 74 -10.90 0.85 -1.84
N VAL A 75 -11.44 -0.18 -2.50
CA VAL A 75 -11.94 -0.13 -3.88
C VAL A 75 -13.42 0.23 -3.88
#